data_AF-A0A6P1AFS1-F1
#
_entry.id   AF-A0A6P1AFS1-F1
#
_cell.length_a   1.000
_cell.length_b   1.000
_cell.length_c   1.000
_cell.angle_alpha   90.00
_cell.angle_beta   90.00
_cell.angle_gamma   90.00
#
_symmetry.space_group_name_H-M   'P 1'
#
loop_
_entity.id
_entity.type
_entity.pdbx_description
1 polymer ?
#
loop_
_entity_poly.entity_id
_entity_poly.type
_entity_poly.pdbx_seq_one_letter_code
_entity_poly.pdbx_strand_id
1 'polypeptide(L)' 'MDDRVKLAQARTDLANQRTLLAYLRTGLAFFIAAAGLPKLYGGILVVIISFLLGFIGLLFIVVGIYVYQRYKEKRRRVSR' A
#
# COMPACT_ATOMS: atom_id res chain seq x y z
N MET A 1 -6.65 11.92 33.66
CA MET A 1 -7.74 11.77 32.66
C MET A 1 -7.18 11.33 31.30
N ASP A 2 -6.02 10.64 31.29
CA ASP A 2 -5.10 10.69 30.14
C ASP A 2 -4.96 9.35 29.40
N ASP A 3 -5.27 8.24 30.05
CA ASP A 3 -5.04 6.90 29.47
C ASP A 3 -6.06 6.58 28.36
N ARG A 4 -7.30 7.06 28.48
CA ARG A 4 -8.33 6.85 27.45
C ARG A 4 -7.98 7.53 26.14
N VAL A 5 -7.38 8.73 26.20
CA VAL A 5 -6.99 9.49 25.00
C VAL A 5 -5.78 8.84 24.33
N LYS A 6 -4.78 8.41 25.10
CA LYS A 6 -3.60 7.68 24.58
C LYS A 6 -3.98 6.37 23.91
N LEU A 7 -4.87 5.58 24.53
CA LEU A 7 -5.34 4.31 23.97
C LEU A 7 -6.20 4.52 22.73
N ALA A 8 -7.02 5.58 22.68
CA ALA A 8 -7.79 5.95 21.49
C ALA A 8 -6.86 6.32 20.33
N GLN A 9 -5.81 7.11 20.58
CA GLN A 9 -4.81 7.45 19.57
C GLN A 9 -4.09 6.19 19.05
N ALA A 10 -3.56 5.35 19.94
CA ALA A 10 -2.87 4.12 19.53
C ALA A 10 -3.72 3.23 18.61
N ARG A 11 -5.03 3.09 18.86
CA ARG A 11 -5.93 2.33 17.97
C ARG A 11 -6.06 2.94 16.57
N THR A 12 -6.09 4.26 16.45
CA THR A 12 -6.12 4.94 15.15
C THR A 12 -4.80 4.77 14.37
N ASP A 13 -3.66 4.81 15.06
CA ASP A 13 -2.33 4.55 14.49
C ASP A 13 -2.22 3.13 13.95
N LEU A 14 -2.62 2.15 14.76
CA LEU A 14 -2.66 0.74 14.38
C LEU A 14 -3.61 0.49 13.20
N ALA A 15 -4.77 1.16 13.15
CA ALA A 15 -5.69 1.06 12.02
C ALA A 15 -5.05 1.62 10.73
N ASN A 16 -4.40 2.77 10.79
CA ASN A 16 -3.75 3.36 9.62
C ASN A 16 -2.54 2.52 9.12
N GLN A 17 -1.78 1.92 10.04
CA GLN A 17 -0.73 0.96 9.69
C GLN A 17 -1.28 -0.28 9.00
N ARG A 18 -2.44 -0.80 9.45
CA ARG A 18 -3.12 -1.92 8.78
C ARG A 18 -3.53 -1.55 7.36
N THR A 19 -4.06 -0.35 7.15
CA THR A 19 -4.40 0.15 5.81
C THR A 19 -3.16 0.24 4.92
N LEU A 20 -2.05 0.80 5.42
CA LEU A 20 -0.78 0.83 4.68
C LEU A 20 -0.30 -0.58 4.29
N LEU A 21 -0.32 -1.52 5.24
CA LEU A 21 0.08 -2.91 5.00
C LEU A 21 -0.82 -3.60 3.98
N ALA A 22 -2.13 -3.28 3.96
CA ALA A 22 -3.06 -3.80 2.95
C ALA A 22 -2.71 -3.28 1.55
N TYR A 23 -2.43 -1.98 1.39
CA TYR A 23 -1.96 -1.42 0.11
C TYR A 23 -0.62 -2.02 -0.35
N LEU A 24 0.30 -2.23 0.58
CA LEU A 24 1.59 -2.85 0.26
C LEU A 24 1.40 -4.31 -0.18
N ARG A 25 0.52 -5.05 0.50
CA ARG A 25 0.18 -6.43 0.15
C ARG A 25 -0.45 -6.52 -1.24
N THR A 26 -1.39 -5.65 -1.58
CA THR A 26 -2.00 -5.67 -2.92
C THR A 26 -0.97 -5.32 -3.99
N GLY A 27 -0.15 -4.29 -3.77
CA GLY A 27 0.95 -3.94 -4.67
C GLY A 27 1.92 -5.10 -4.90
N LEU A 28 2.38 -5.76 -3.82
CA LEU A 28 3.27 -6.92 -3.90
C LEU A 28 2.62 -8.11 -4.62
N ALA A 29 1.33 -8.38 -4.38
CA ALA A 29 0.61 -9.44 -5.09
C ALA A 29 0.57 -9.19 -6.61
N PHE A 30 0.36 -7.93 -7.03
CA PHE A 30 0.45 -7.56 -8.44
C PHE A 30 1.88 -7.73 -9.00
N PHE A 31 2.92 -7.41 -8.23
CA PHE A 31 4.31 -7.66 -8.65
C PHE A 31 4.62 -9.15 -8.80
N ILE A 32 4.17 -9.98 -7.86
CA ILE A 32 4.34 -11.44 -7.92
C ILE A 32 3.62 -12.00 -9.15
N ALA A 33 2.39 -11.54 -9.41
CA ALA A 33 1.65 -11.93 -10.60
C ALA A 33 2.37 -11.48 -11.88
N ALA A 34 2.80 -10.22 -11.96
CA ALA A 34 3.53 -9.68 -13.10
C ALA A 34 4.85 -10.42 -13.38
N ALA A 35 5.57 -10.85 -12.36
CA ALA A 35 6.79 -11.63 -12.52
C ALA A 35 6.51 -13.11 -12.84
N GLY A 36 5.40 -13.67 -12.33
CA GLY A 36 5.05 -15.08 -12.50
C GLY A 36 4.39 -15.40 -13.85
N LEU A 37 3.49 -14.53 -14.35
CA LEU A 37 2.72 -14.77 -15.58
C LEU A 37 3.60 -15.07 -16.80
N PRO A 38 4.65 -14.28 -17.13
CA PRO A 38 5.51 -14.55 -18.28
C PRO A 38 6.30 -15.85 -18.17
N LYS A 39 6.54 -16.30 -16.94
CA LYS A 39 7.34 -17.50 -16.65
C LYS A 39 6.50 -18.78 -16.78
N LEU A 40 5.19 -18.68 -16.53
CA LEU A 40 4.23 -19.77 -16.63
C LEU A 40 3.63 -19.90 -18.04
N TYR A 41 3.44 -18.78 -18.73
CA TYR A 41 2.83 -18.73 -20.05
C TYR A 41 3.75 -17.99 -21.03
N GLY A 42 4.11 -18.66 -22.13
CA GLY A 42 4.87 -18.04 -23.21
C GLY A 42 3.98 -17.17 -24.11
N GLY A 43 4.57 -16.14 -24.73
CA GLY A 43 3.91 -15.33 -25.75
C GLY A 43 3.97 -13.82 -25.49
N ILE A 44 4.03 -13.04 -26.57
CA ILE A 44 4.20 -11.58 -26.52
C ILE A 44 3.05 -10.88 -25.76
N LEU A 45 1.82 -11.40 -25.87
CA LEU A 45 0.65 -10.87 -25.18
C LEU A 45 0.78 -10.97 -23.65
N VAL A 46 1.32 -12.09 -23.15
CA VAL A 46 1.52 -12.30 -21.71
C VAL A 46 2.56 -11.32 -21.16
N VAL A 47 3.62 -11.04 -21.92
CA VAL A 47 4.64 -10.04 -21.56
C VAL A 47 4.04 -8.63 -21.47
N ILE A 48 3.21 -8.25 -22.45
CA ILE A 48 2.53 -6.94 -22.46
C ILE A 48 1.59 -6.81 -21.25
N ILE A 49 0.76 -7.83 -20.99
CA ILE A 49 -0.15 -7.87 -19.84
C ILE A 49 0.63 -7.77 -18.53
N SER A 50 1.77 -8.45 -18.42
CA SER A 50 2.60 -8.45 -17.23
C SER A 50 3.23 -7.08 -16.95
N PHE A 51 3.64 -6.36 -17.99
CA PHE A 51 4.09 -4.98 -17.86
C PHE A 51 2.96 -4.05 -17.38
N LEU A 52 1.76 -4.16 -17.95
CA LEU A 52 0.57 -3.42 -17.50
C LEU A 52 0.24 -3.72 -16.03
N LEU A 53 0.32 -5.00 -15.64
CA LEU A 53 0.02 -5.45 -14.29
C LEU A 53 1.06 -4.94 -13.28
N GLY A 54 2.34 -4.92 -13.66
CA GLY A 54 3.41 -4.31 -12.87
C GLY A 54 3.21 -2.80 -12.69
N PHE A 55 2.75 -2.10 -13.73
CA PHE A 55 2.45 -0.67 -13.64
C PHE A 55 1.29 -0.39 -12.69
N ILE A 56 0.22 -1.21 -12.75
CA ILE A 56 -0.90 -1.15 -11.80
C ILE A 56 -0.42 -1.44 -10.37
N GLY A 57 0.43 -2.46 -10.18
CA GLY A 57 1.03 -2.76 -8.89
C GLY A 57 1.83 -1.59 -8.32
N LEU A 58 2.61 -0.91 -9.16
CA LEU A 58 3.35 0.29 -8.78
C LEU A 58 2.40 1.43 -8.34
N LEU A 59 1.30 1.66 -9.07
CA LEU A 59 0.30 2.66 -8.69
C LEU A 59 -0.29 2.37 -7.32
N PHE A 60 -0.60 1.11 -7.00
CA PHE A 60 -1.10 0.71 -5.68
C PHE A 60 -0.10 1.02 -4.56
N ILE A 61 1.19 0.79 -4.79
CA ILE A 61 2.25 1.13 -3.83
C ILE A 61 2.34 2.65 -3.66
N VAL A 62 2.36 3.42 -4.75
CA VAL A 62 2.44 4.88 -4.72
C VAL A 62 1.24 5.48 -3.99
N VAL A 63 0.02 5.02 -4.28
CA VAL A 63 -1.20 5.45 -3.59
C VAL A 63 -1.14 5.08 -2.11
N GLY A 64 -0.72 3.85 -1.78
CA GLY A 64 -0.56 3.41 -0.39
C GLY A 64 0.40 4.31 0.40
N ILE A 65 1.54 4.65 -0.19
CA ILE A 65 2.52 5.57 0.40
C ILE A 65 1.94 6.98 0.54
N TYR A 66 1.26 7.49 -0.49
CA TYR A 66 0.66 8.82 -0.48
C TYR A 66 -0.40 8.96 0.63
N VAL A 67 -1.29 7.96 0.76
CA VAL A 67 -2.31 7.91 1.81
C VAL A 67 -1.66 7.91 3.19
N TYR A 68 -0.61 7.12 3.38
CA TYR A 68 0.10 7.07 4.66
C TYR A 68 0.81 8.37 5.01
N GLN A 69 1.49 9.00 4.04
CA GLN A 69 2.16 10.30 4.26
C GLN A 69 1.16 11.40 4.61
N ARG A 70 0.04 11.50 3.89
CA ARG A 70 -1.05 12.46 4.19
C ARG A 70 -1.60 12.30 5.60
N TYR A 71 -1.71 11.06 6.08
CA TYR A 71 -2.17 10.80 7.44
C TYR A 71 -1.14 11.20 8.49
N LYS A 72 0.15 10.96 8.22
CA LYS A 72 1.26 11.35 9.11
C LYS A 72 1.43 12.87 9.21
N GLU A 73 1.24 13.59 8.11
CA GLU A 73 1.32 15.06 8.07
C GLU A 73 0.22 15.76 8.86
N LYS A 74 -1.01 15.23 8.82
CA LYS A 74 -2.13 15.78 9.60
C LYS A 74 -1.89 15.72 11.10
N ARG A 75 -1.23 14.67 11.61
CA ARG A 75 -0.88 14.58 13.03
C ARG A 75 0.29 15.47 13.45
N ARG A 76 1.26 15.72 12.56
CA ARG A 76 2.38 16.62 12.88
C ARG A 76 1.97 18.09 13.05
N ARG A 77 0.90 18.55 12.39
CA ARG A 77 0.41 19.94 12.54
C ARG A 77 -0.42 20.19 13.78
N VAL A 78 -1.06 19.16 14.36
CA VAL A 78 -1.91 19.30 15.56
C VAL A 78 -1.07 19.27 16.85
N SER A 79 0.22 18.96 16.77
CA SER A 79 1.15 18.91 17.92
C SER A 79 2.03 20.16 18.06
N ARG A 80 1.76 21.25 17.33
CA ARG A 80 2.29 22.59 17.61
C ARG A 80 1.13 23.49 18.02
#